data_AF-A0A832YDG5-F1
#
_entry.id   AF-A0A832YDG5-F1
#
_cell.length_a   1.000
_cell.length_b   1.000
_cell.length_c   1.000
_cell.angle_alpha   90.00
_cell.angle_beta   90.00
_cell.angle_gamma   90.00
#
_symmetry.space_group_name_H-M   'P 1'
#
loop_
_entity.id
_entity.type
_entity.pdbx_description
1 polymer ?
#
loop_
_entity_poly.entity_id
_entity_poly.type
_entity_poly.pdbx_seq_one_letter_code
_entity_poly.pdbx_strand_id
1 'polypeptide(L)'
;NLSKITNAGPSNLTGIQCGLETGSIRLIEKYADRKLAPYKPEEWHWVVKEAVKTLNENYWIPAFTLIMGLDNDETPEDGWETIRLISELEQEQPDSMFTATPLTFIPIGLLEKSKFYDIGSGNDPTQLGVMYKTWQHNFKYGIKKFMTKTGQSGSFRRTAFNSLARTLGNLPLRAMEKFARRRGPKFERVIDKIKVQYW
;
A
#
# COMPACT_ATOMS: atom_id res chain seq x y z
N ASN A 1 -12.11 -21.46 15.04
CA ASN A 1 -11.81 -20.71 13.80
C ASN A 1 -12.56 -19.38 13.89
N LEU A 2 -11.85 -18.24 13.92
CA LEU A 2 -12.42 -16.90 14.08
C LEU A 2 -13.39 -16.52 12.97
N SER A 3 -13.18 -16.97 11.73
CA SER A 3 -14.09 -16.72 10.61
C SER A 3 -15.51 -17.25 10.86
N LYS A 4 -15.65 -18.36 11.60
CA LYS A 4 -16.97 -18.87 11.99
C LYS A 4 -17.67 -17.97 13.00
N ILE A 5 -16.91 -17.31 13.88
CA ILE A 5 -17.43 -16.41 14.91
C ILE A 5 -17.86 -15.09 14.28
N THR A 6 -17.07 -14.56 13.34
CA THR A 6 -17.38 -13.32 12.61
C THR A 6 -18.33 -13.52 11.43
N ASN A 7 -18.77 -14.77 11.18
CA ASN A 7 -19.54 -15.17 10.01
C ASN A 7 -18.89 -14.72 8.68
N ALA A 8 -17.55 -14.75 8.62
CA ALA A 8 -16.82 -14.40 7.41
C ALA A 8 -17.08 -15.44 6.31
N GLY A 9 -17.40 -14.96 5.11
CA GLY A 9 -17.83 -15.79 3.98
C GLY A 9 -17.85 -15.00 2.67
N PRO A 10 -18.21 -15.64 1.54
CA PRO A 10 -18.22 -15.00 0.22
C PRO A 10 -19.07 -13.72 0.16
N SER A 11 -20.18 -13.69 0.91
CA SER A 11 -21.09 -12.54 1.01
C SER A 11 -20.76 -11.58 2.16
N ASN A 12 -19.87 -11.95 3.09
CA ASN A 12 -19.51 -11.18 4.27
C ASN A 12 -17.99 -11.22 4.48
N LEU A 13 -17.26 -10.29 3.87
CA LEU A 13 -15.80 -10.24 4.03
C LEU A 13 -15.46 -9.41 5.28
N THR A 14 -14.43 -9.83 6.00
CA THR A 14 -13.93 -9.12 7.19
C THR A 14 -12.70 -8.28 6.81
N GLY A 15 -12.72 -6.98 7.10
CA GLY A 15 -11.51 -6.14 7.01
C GLY A 15 -10.70 -6.27 8.29
N ILE A 16 -9.38 -6.43 8.16
CA ILE A 16 -8.45 -6.41 9.31
C ILE A 16 -7.32 -5.44 9.04
N GLN A 17 -6.99 -4.60 10.02
CA GLN A 17 -5.80 -3.76 9.94
C GLN A 17 -4.57 -4.59 10.31
N CYS A 18 -3.57 -4.61 9.43
CA CYS A 18 -2.31 -5.33 9.64
C CYS A 18 -1.13 -4.38 9.43
N GLY A 19 -0.07 -4.52 10.20
CA GLY A 19 1.19 -3.84 9.91
C GLY A 19 1.92 -4.55 8.77
N LEU A 20 2.14 -3.87 7.64
CA LEU A 20 3.23 -4.25 6.72
C LEU A 20 4.51 -3.54 7.13
N GLU A 21 4.39 -2.37 7.76
CA GLU A 21 5.49 -1.53 8.27
C GLU A 21 6.40 -1.04 7.14
N THR A 22 7.20 -1.91 6.53
CA THR A 22 8.02 -1.61 5.35
C THR A 22 8.32 -2.90 4.60
N GLY A 23 8.61 -2.79 3.31
CA GLY A 23 9.19 -3.90 2.56
C GLY A 23 10.69 -4.06 2.77
N SER A 24 11.38 -3.12 3.42
CA SER A 24 12.82 -3.27 3.64
C SER A 24 13.15 -4.36 4.65
N ILE A 25 13.89 -5.39 4.22
CA ILE A 25 14.37 -6.45 5.12
C ILE A 25 15.27 -5.89 6.21
N ARG A 26 16.19 -4.98 5.85
CA ARG A 26 17.13 -4.34 6.78
C ARG A 26 16.42 -3.51 7.85
N LEU A 27 15.41 -2.73 7.47
CA LEU A 27 14.64 -1.94 8.44
C LEU A 27 13.77 -2.85 9.33
N ILE A 28 13.23 -3.93 8.78
CA ILE A 28 12.49 -4.94 9.54
C ILE A 28 13.40 -5.62 10.58
N GLU A 29 14.60 -6.03 10.19
CA GLU A 29 15.62 -6.57 11.11
C GLU A 29 15.94 -5.59 12.23
N LYS A 30 16.10 -4.31 11.89
CA LYS A 30 16.47 -3.26 12.83
C LYS A 30 15.35 -2.90 13.83
N TYR A 31 14.09 -2.90 13.39
CA TYR A 31 12.98 -2.26 14.14
C TYR A 31 11.85 -3.18 14.55
N ALA A 32 11.68 -4.32 13.89
CA ALA A 32 10.61 -5.27 14.19
C ALA A 32 11.09 -6.42 15.08
N ASP A 33 12.17 -6.21 15.86
CA ASP A 33 12.68 -7.21 16.79
C ASP A 33 11.56 -7.73 17.70
N ARG A 34 11.51 -9.05 17.85
CA ARG A 34 10.46 -9.84 18.52
C ARG A 34 9.05 -9.81 17.90
N LYS A 35 8.68 -8.78 17.13
CA LYS A 35 7.38 -8.73 16.43
C LYS A 35 7.29 -9.76 15.30
N LEU A 36 8.44 -10.13 14.74
CA LEU A 36 8.55 -11.12 13.67
C LEU A 36 8.50 -12.56 14.14
N ALA A 37 8.75 -12.82 15.44
CA ALA A 37 8.83 -14.17 15.96
C ALA A 37 7.54 -14.96 15.66
N PRO A 38 7.64 -16.24 15.21
CA PRO A 38 8.85 -17.07 15.16
C PRO A 38 9.70 -16.93 13.88
N TYR A 39 9.36 -16.02 12.97
CA TYR A 39 10.05 -15.83 11.69
C TYR A 39 11.29 -14.94 11.81
N LYS A 40 12.22 -15.11 10.88
CA LYS A 40 13.40 -14.27 10.72
C LYS A 40 13.11 -13.06 9.81
N PRO A 41 13.88 -11.98 9.92
CA PRO A 41 13.71 -10.80 9.06
C PRO A 41 13.74 -11.12 7.57
N GLU A 42 14.61 -12.02 7.10
CA GLU A 42 14.73 -12.37 5.68
C GLU A 42 13.48 -13.08 5.15
N GLU A 43 12.67 -13.66 6.03
CA GLU A 43 11.41 -14.32 5.69
C GLU A 43 10.26 -13.31 5.55
N TRP A 44 10.48 -12.02 5.81
CA TRP A 44 9.40 -11.04 5.91
C TRP A 44 8.52 -10.96 4.65
N HIS A 45 9.12 -10.94 3.47
CA HIS A 45 8.34 -10.89 2.22
C HIS A 45 7.49 -12.15 2.04
N TRP A 46 8.03 -13.32 2.40
CA TRP A 46 7.29 -14.57 2.38
C TRP A 46 6.14 -14.55 3.40
N VAL A 47 6.39 -14.07 4.62
CA VAL A 47 5.35 -13.92 5.66
C VAL A 47 4.22 -13.02 5.16
N VAL A 48 4.54 -11.87 4.56
CA VAL A 48 3.52 -10.96 4.00
C VAL A 48 2.72 -11.64 2.89
N LYS A 49 3.38 -12.32 1.95
CA LYS A 49 2.74 -13.02 0.82
C LYS A 49 1.82 -14.15 1.30
N GLU A 50 2.27 -14.99 2.22
CA GLU A 50 1.46 -16.07 2.78
C GLU A 50 0.33 -15.55 3.68
N ALA A 51 0.56 -14.45 4.41
CA ALA A 51 -0.48 -13.80 5.21
C ALA A 51 -1.62 -13.28 4.31
N VAL A 52 -1.30 -12.60 3.20
CA VAL A 52 -2.31 -12.13 2.24
C VAL A 52 -3.16 -13.29 1.73
N LYS A 53 -2.50 -14.36 1.27
CA LYS A 53 -3.17 -15.57 0.77
C LYS A 53 -4.06 -16.21 1.82
N THR A 54 -3.51 -16.49 3.00
CA THR A 54 -4.20 -17.15 4.11
C THR A 54 -5.41 -16.35 4.59
N LEU A 55 -5.28 -15.03 4.70
CA LEU A 55 -6.37 -14.15 5.08
C LEU A 55 -7.48 -14.18 4.02
N ASN A 56 -7.12 -14.08 2.73
CA ASN A 56 -8.09 -14.10 1.64
C ASN A 56 -8.86 -15.42 1.53
N GLU A 57 -8.19 -16.56 1.69
CA GLU A 57 -8.83 -17.89 1.73
C GLU A 57 -9.87 -18.00 2.86
N ASN A 58 -9.68 -17.23 3.93
CA ASN A 58 -10.58 -17.18 5.08
C ASN A 58 -11.59 -16.03 5.02
N TYR A 59 -11.69 -15.32 3.89
CA TYR A 59 -12.58 -14.17 3.63
C TYR A 59 -12.19 -12.88 4.35
N TRP A 60 -10.91 -12.74 4.70
CA TRP A 60 -10.37 -11.57 5.40
C TRP A 60 -9.53 -10.74 4.42
N ILE A 61 -9.75 -9.43 4.43
CA ILE A 61 -9.03 -8.48 3.59
C ILE A 61 -8.07 -7.71 4.49
N PRO A 62 -6.74 -7.93 4.37
CA PRO A 62 -5.77 -7.10 5.06
C PRO A 62 -5.79 -5.67 4.51
N ALA A 63 -5.94 -4.73 5.43
CA ALA A 63 -5.68 -3.31 5.24
C ALA A 63 -4.32 -3.01 5.85
N PHE A 64 -3.28 -3.08 5.03
CA PHE A 64 -1.91 -2.87 5.47
C PHE A 64 -1.63 -1.40 5.76
N THR A 65 -0.91 -1.16 6.84
CA THR A 65 -0.27 0.12 7.13
C THR A 65 1.24 0.01 6.93
N LEU A 66 1.81 1.00 6.24
CA LEU A 66 3.25 1.17 6.05
C LEU A 66 3.71 2.39 6.87
N ILE A 67 4.95 2.40 7.34
CA ILE A 67 5.57 3.55 7.99
C ILE A 67 6.72 4.02 7.10
N MET A 68 6.69 5.30 6.72
CA MET A 68 7.79 5.94 5.99
C MET A 68 8.57 6.86 6.92
N GLY A 69 9.86 7.05 6.62
CA GLY A 69 10.74 7.93 7.36
C GLY A 69 11.18 7.38 8.71
N LEU A 70 11.29 6.05 8.86
CA LEU A 70 11.75 5.41 10.09
C LEU A 70 13.13 5.93 10.50
N ASP A 71 13.19 6.62 11.65
CA ASP A 71 14.37 7.22 12.30
C ASP A 71 15.32 8.06 11.42
N ASN A 72 14.87 8.52 10.25
CA ASN A 72 15.73 9.11 9.22
C ASN A 72 16.87 8.18 8.72
N ASP A 73 16.75 6.86 8.93
CA ASP A 73 17.69 5.83 8.43
C ASP A 73 17.16 5.08 7.19
N GLU A 74 15.97 5.48 6.72
CA GLU A 74 15.40 5.00 5.46
C GLU A 74 16.24 5.51 4.28
N THR A 75 16.65 4.58 3.41
CA THR A 75 17.37 4.83 2.17
C THR A 75 16.45 4.68 0.97
N PRO A 76 16.84 5.19 -0.21
CA PRO A 76 16.06 4.99 -1.43
C PRO A 76 15.76 3.52 -1.76
N GLU A 77 16.67 2.60 -1.43
CA GLU A 77 16.47 1.17 -1.71
C GLU A 77 15.37 0.56 -0.82
N ASP A 78 15.23 1.04 0.41
CA ASP A 78 14.19 0.58 1.33
C ASP A 78 12.77 0.88 0.78
N GLY A 79 12.61 2.07 0.16
CA GLY A 79 11.40 2.43 -0.55
C GLY A 79 11.17 1.56 -1.80
N TRP A 80 12.22 1.23 -2.54
CA TRP A 80 12.12 0.34 -3.71
C TRP A 80 11.79 -1.11 -3.34
N GLU A 81 12.33 -1.65 -2.24
CA GLU A 81 11.94 -2.96 -1.72
C GLU A 81 10.45 -3.01 -1.41
N THR A 82 9.91 -1.95 -0.79
CA THR A 82 8.47 -1.82 -0.54
C THR A 82 7.65 -1.80 -1.83
N ILE A 83 8.06 -1.01 -2.83
CA ILE A 83 7.40 -0.94 -4.13
C ILE A 83 7.41 -2.31 -4.83
N ARG A 84 8.56 -3.01 -4.80
CA ARG A 84 8.72 -4.34 -5.39
C ARG A 84 7.83 -5.36 -4.71
N LEU A 85 7.82 -5.42 -3.38
CA LEU A 85 6.98 -6.36 -2.64
C LEU A 85 5.48 -6.20 -2.99
N ILE A 86 4.99 -4.95 -3.06
CA ILE A 86 3.60 -4.69 -3.48
C ILE A 86 3.39 -5.15 -4.93
N SER A 87 4.33 -4.86 -5.83
CA SER A 87 4.22 -5.27 -7.23
C SER A 87 4.29 -6.80 -7.42
N GLU A 88 5.08 -7.50 -6.62
CA GLU A 88 5.17 -8.95 -6.64
C GLU A 88 3.86 -9.58 -6.15
N LEU A 89 3.27 -9.08 -5.06
CA LEU A 89 1.93 -9.49 -4.62
C LEU A 89 0.88 -9.35 -5.73
N GLU A 90 0.93 -8.24 -6.47
CA GLU A 90 0.02 -7.99 -7.60
C GLU A 90 0.18 -8.96 -8.77
N GLN A 91 1.40 -9.42 -9.02
CA GLN A 91 1.76 -10.31 -10.13
C GLN A 91 1.58 -11.79 -9.77
N GLU A 92 2.05 -12.18 -8.58
CA GLU A 92 2.00 -13.56 -8.08
C GLU A 92 0.62 -13.93 -7.55
N GLN A 93 -0.12 -12.96 -7.00
CA GLN A 93 -1.46 -13.18 -6.41
C GLN A 93 -2.50 -12.18 -6.95
N PRO A 94 -2.79 -12.18 -8.27
CA PRO A 94 -3.63 -11.17 -8.91
C PRO A 94 -5.07 -11.09 -8.38
N ASP A 95 -5.57 -12.18 -7.79
CA ASP A 95 -6.91 -12.27 -7.21
C ASP A 95 -6.96 -11.87 -5.73
N SER A 96 -5.83 -11.91 -5.02
CA SER A 96 -5.75 -11.61 -3.58
C SER A 96 -6.12 -10.16 -3.27
N MET A 97 -7.08 -9.94 -2.37
CA MET A 97 -7.59 -8.66 -1.92
C MET A 97 -6.77 -8.12 -0.75
N PHE A 98 -6.18 -6.95 -0.93
CA PHE A 98 -5.56 -6.18 0.13
C PHE A 98 -5.60 -4.69 -0.20
N THR A 99 -5.36 -3.86 0.80
CA THR A 99 -5.00 -2.45 0.61
C THR A 99 -3.69 -2.18 1.32
N ALA A 100 -2.96 -1.16 0.88
CA ALA A 100 -1.75 -0.70 1.54
C ALA A 100 -1.79 0.82 1.65
N THR A 101 -1.66 1.35 2.86
CA THR A 101 -1.72 2.80 3.10
C THR A 101 -0.47 3.23 3.87
N PRO A 102 0.35 4.14 3.32
CA PRO A 102 1.47 4.69 4.05
C PRO A 102 1.00 5.71 5.08
N LEU A 103 1.52 5.55 6.29
CA LEU A 103 1.43 6.48 7.40
C LEU A 103 2.78 7.19 7.51
N THR A 104 2.76 8.51 7.50
CA THR A 104 3.95 9.30 7.78
C THR A 104 4.22 9.30 9.28
N PHE A 105 5.44 8.99 9.70
CA PHE A 105 5.82 9.11 11.10
C PHE A 105 5.70 10.57 11.56
N ILE A 106 4.89 10.83 12.61
CA ILE A 106 4.83 12.13 13.28
C ILE A 106 5.43 11.94 14.68
N PRO A 107 6.65 12.44 14.96
CA PRO A 107 7.22 12.36 16.29
C PRO A 107 6.34 13.12 17.30
N ILE A 108 5.90 12.44 18.36
CA ILE A 108 4.97 13.00 19.37
C ILE A 108 5.53 14.27 20.03
N GLY A 109 6.86 14.38 20.20
CA GLY A 109 7.52 15.57 20.76
C GLY A 109 7.56 16.81 19.86
N LEU A 110 7.11 16.70 18.60
CA LEU A 110 7.06 17.80 17.63
C LEU A 110 5.64 18.37 17.46
N LEU A 111 4.64 17.85 18.17
CA LEU A 111 3.25 18.32 18.06
C LEU A 111 3.06 19.79 18.45
N GLU A 112 3.95 20.37 19.27
CA GLU A 112 3.86 21.80 19.62
C GLU A 112 4.45 22.75 18.57
N LYS A 113 5.23 22.27 17.58
CA LYS A 113 5.88 23.14 16.57
C LYS A 113 6.02 22.56 15.15
N SER A 114 5.43 21.41 14.83
CA SER A 114 5.54 20.86 13.49
C SER A 114 4.45 21.41 12.58
N LYS A 115 4.86 22.19 11.59
CA LYS A 115 4.25 22.06 10.27
C LYS A 115 4.19 20.56 10.00
N PHE A 116 2.98 20.00 9.86
CA PHE A 116 2.76 18.63 9.39
C PHE A 116 3.93 18.23 8.52
N TYR A 117 4.67 17.18 8.87
CA TYR A 117 5.78 16.70 8.06
C TYR A 117 5.30 16.71 6.61
N ASP A 118 5.85 17.65 5.85
CA ASP A 118 5.26 18.11 4.61
C ASP A 118 5.37 16.91 3.67
N ILE A 119 4.24 16.33 3.32
CA ILE A 119 4.15 15.06 2.59
C ILE A 119 4.90 15.26 1.27
N GLY A 120 6.08 14.65 1.13
CA GLY A 120 7.00 14.89 -0.01
C GLY A 120 8.07 15.97 0.18
N SER A 121 8.25 16.50 1.40
CA SER A 121 9.35 17.41 1.78
C SER A 121 10.65 16.68 2.11
N GLY A 122 10.58 15.37 2.39
CA GLY A 122 11.74 14.50 2.44
C GLY A 122 12.56 14.64 1.15
N ASN A 123 13.89 14.68 1.28
CA ASN A 123 14.78 14.76 0.12
C ASN A 123 14.79 13.46 -0.71
N ASP A 124 14.07 12.42 -0.30
CA ASP A 124 14.03 11.12 -0.97
C ASP A 124 12.81 10.97 -1.89
N PRO A 125 13.02 10.94 -3.22
CA PRO A 125 12.00 10.61 -4.21
C PRO A 125 11.24 9.30 -4.00
N THR A 126 11.85 8.31 -3.37
CA THR A 126 11.27 6.97 -3.25
C THR A 126 10.13 6.90 -2.24
N GLN A 127 10.11 7.78 -1.23
CA GLN A 127 8.95 7.94 -0.34
C GLN A 127 7.70 8.36 -1.13
N LEU A 128 7.83 9.34 -2.04
CA LEU A 128 6.75 9.68 -2.98
C LEU A 128 6.41 8.50 -3.88
N GLY A 129 7.42 7.71 -4.28
CA GLY A 129 7.23 6.48 -5.03
C GLY A 129 6.37 5.44 -4.31
N VAL A 130 6.62 5.19 -3.02
CA VAL A 130 5.81 4.29 -2.19
C VAL A 130 4.37 4.81 -2.09
N MET A 131 4.18 6.11 -1.87
CA MET A 131 2.84 6.73 -1.87
C MET A 131 2.12 6.56 -3.22
N TYR A 132 2.84 6.77 -4.32
CA TYR A 132 2.28 6.61 -5.66
C TYR A 132 1.89 5.15 -5.91
N LYS A 133 2.78 4.20 -5.58
CA LYS A 133 2.57 2.77 -5.77
C LYS A 133 1.39 2.25 -4.94
N THR A 134 1.32 2.63 -3.67
CA THR A 134 0.23 2.23 -2.76
C THR A 134 -1.12 2.80 -3.21
N TRP A 135 -1.16 4.06 -3.65
CA TRP A 135 -2.38 4.64 -4.23
C TRP A 135 -2.77 3.93 -5.53
N GLN A 136 -1.80 3.67 -6.41
CA GLN A 136 -1.99 2.97 -7.67
C GLN A 136 -2.56 1.56 -7.43
N HIS A 137 -2.00 0.82 -6.47
CA HIS A 137 -2.50 -0.47 -6.01
C HIS A 137 -3.94 -0.37 -5.50
N ASN A 138 -4.18 0.46 -4.48
CA ASN A 138 -5.48 0.62 -3.84
C ASN A 138 -6.56 1.03 -4.84
N PHE A 139 -6.20 1.83 -5.84
CA PHE A 139 -7.12 2.26 -6.87
C PHE A 139 -7.42 1.14 -7.87
N LYS A 140 -6.38 0.49 -8.42
CA LYS A 140 -6.52 -0.59 -9.41
C LYS A 140 -7.29 -1.77 -8.82
N TYR A 141 -6.94 -2.19 -7.60
CA TYR A 141 -7.54 -3.36 -6.96
C TYR A 141 -8.77 -3.00 -6.12
N GLY A 142 -8.80 -1.85 -5.44
CA GLY A 142 -9.97 -1.39 -4.69
C GLY A 142 -11.17 -1.09 -5.57
N ILE A 143 -11.00 -0.46 -6.74
CA ILE A 143 -12.10 -0.30 -7.70
C ILE A 143 -12.55 -1.64 -8.26
N LYS A 144 -11.60 -2.50 -8.65
CA LYS A 144 -11.90 -3.84 -9.20
C LYS A 144 -12.71 -4.69 -8.20
N LYS A 145 -12.41 -4.57 -6.90
CA LYS A 145 -13.00 -5.39 -5.82
C LYS A 145 -14.25 -4.78 -5.21
N PHE A 146 -14.36 -3.45 -5.16
CA PHE A 146 -15.63 -2.78 -4.82
C PHE A 146 -16.71 -3.11 -5.86
N MET A 147 -16.33 -3.17 -7.15
CA MET A 147 -17.22 -3.58 -8.24
C MET A 147 -17.73 -5.03 -8.17
N THR A 148 -16.93 -5.98 -7.68
CA THR A 148 -17.36 -7.38 -7.57
C THR A 148 -18.32 -7.60 -6.41
N LYS A 149 -18.30 -6.75 -5.37
CA LYS A 149 -19.20 -6.86 -4.20
C LYS A 149 -20.43 -5.96 -4.28
N THR A 150 -20.33 -4.78 -4.90
CA THR A 150 -21.49 -3.96 -5.24
C THR A 150 -22.12 -4.44 -6.54
N GLY A 151 -22.59 -5.70 -6.54
CA GLY A 151 -23.50 -6.23 -7.55
C GLY A 151 -24.85 -5.51 -7.52
N GLN A 152 -24.86 -4.20 -7.72
CA GLN A 152 -26.05 -3.39 -7.85
C GLN A 152 -26.45 -3.34 -9.33
N SER A 153 -27.58 -4.01 -9.59
CA SER A 153 -28.48 -3.92 -10.74
C SER A 153 -28.05 -3.01 -11.90
N GLY A 154 -27.72 -3.63 -13.04
CA GLY A 154 -27.71 -3.00 -14.37
C GLY A 154 -26.33 -2.65 -14.93
N SER A 155 -26.08 -3.11 -16.17
CA SER A 155 -24.84 -2.88 -16.95
C SER A 155 -24.48 -1.38 -17.07
N PHE A 156 -25.49 -0.51 -17.15
CA PHE A 156 -25.31 0.94 -17.31
C PHE A 156 -24.77 1.63 -16.04
N ARG A 157 -25.37 1.38 -14.86
CA ARG A 157 -24.92 1.97 -13.59
C ARG A 157 -23.50 1.52 -13.22
N ARG A 158 -23.19 0.25 -13.46
CA ARG A 158 -21.83 -0.29 -13.33
C ARG A 158 -20.85 0.45 -14.23
N THR A 159 -21.18 0.66 -15.51
CA THR A 159 -20.32 1.37 -16.45
C THR A 159 -20.10 2.84 -16.06
N ALA A 160 -21.16 3.53 -15.65
CA ALA A 160 -21.08 4.92 -15.19
C ALA A 160 -20.23 5.07 -13.92
N PHE A 161 -20.44 4.21 -12.92
CA PHE A 161 -19.62 4.19 -11.71
C PHE A 161 -18.15 3.87 -12.02
N ASN A 162 -17.89 2.93 -12.93
CA ASN A 162 -16.51 2.59 -13.35
C ASN A 162 -15.81 3.76 -14.01
N SER A 163 -16.52 4.48 -14.88
CA SER A 163 -16.00 5.68 -15.52
C SER A 163 -15.69 6.77 -14.48
N LEU A 164 -16.60 7.00 -13.54
CA LEU A 164 -16.43 7.98 -12.47
C LEU A 164 -15.29 7.61 -11.54
N ALA A 165 -15.24 6.36 -11.07
CA ALA A 165 -14.20 5.87 -10.19
C ALA A 165 -12.83 5.96 -10.87
N ARG A 166 -12.70 5.50 -12.12
CA ARG A 166 -11.48 5.65 -12.94
C ARG A 166 -11.06 7.11 -13.11
N THR A 167 -12.01 8.02 -13.25
CA THR A 167 -11.71 9.45 -13.41
C THR A 167 -11.25 10.07 -12.09
N LEU A 168 -11.93 9.78 -10.98
CA LEU A 168 -11.70 10.42 -9.69
C LEU A 168 -10.41 9.95 -9.01
N GLY A 169 -10.11 8.66 -8.93
CA GLY A 169 -8.88 8.26 -8.25
C GLY A 169 -7.62 8.28 -9.12
N ASN A 170 -7.74 8.65 -10.40
CA ASN A 170 -6.60 9.17 -11.16
C ASN A 170 -6.22 10.60 -10.74
N LEU A 171 -7.10 11.36 -10.06
CA LEU A 171 -6.78 12.72 -9.64
C LEU A 171 -5.60 12.77 -8.66
N PRO A 172 -5.51 11.94 -7.61
CA PRO A 172 -4.37 11.96 -6.71
C PRO A 172 -3.08 11.46 -7.37
N LEU A 173 -3.15 10.48 -8.27
CA LEU A 173 -1.99 10.06 -9.08
C LEU A 173 -1.47 11.22 -9.93
N ARG A 174 -2.35 11.96 -10.61
CA ARG A 174 -2.00 13.14 -11.40
C ARG A 174 -1.45 14.27 -10.53
N ALA A 175 -1.98 14.45 -9.32
CA ALA A 175 -1.47 15.43 -8.37
C ALA A 175 -0.04 15.08 -7.94
N MET A 176 0.23 13.82 -7.62
CA MET A 176 1.58 13.33 -7.29
C MET A 176 2.55 13.45 -8.48
N GLU A 177 2.11 13.15 -9.70
CA GLU A 177 2.91 13.38 -10.92
C GLU A 177 3.27 14.86 -11.11
N LYS A 178 2.30 15.76 -10.94
CA LYS A 178 2.52 17.20 -11.04
C LYS A 178 3.45 17.71 -9.94
N PHE A 179 3.31 17.18 -8.73
CA PHE A 179 4.19 17.47 -7.61
C PHE A 179 5.64 17.00 -7.90
N ALA A 180 5.81 15.77 -8.39
CA ALA A 180 7.11 15.22 -8.77
C ALA A 180 7.83 16.09 -9.80
N ARG A 181 7.12 16.51 -10.87
CA ARG A 181 7.64 17.43 -11.90
C ARG A 181 8.11 18.76 -11.33
N ARG A 182 7.35 19.33 -10.39
CA ARG A 182 7.71 20.60 -9.74
C ARG A 182 8.90 20.48 -8.80
N ARG A 183 9.06 19.33 -8.14
CA ARG A 183 10.12 19.08 -7.16
C ARG A 183 11.47 18.85 -7.85
N GLY A 184 11.47 18.19 -9.00
CA GLY A 184 12.63 18.11 -9.89
C GLY A 184 12.82 16.75 -10.57
N PRO A 185 13.83 16.64 -11.45
CA PRO A 185 13.99 15.47 -12.33
C PRO A 185 14.15 14.14 -11.60
N LYS A 186 14.72 14.13 -10.39
CA LYS A 186 14.86 12.91 -9.58
C LYS A 186 13.50 12.34 -9.16
N PHE A 187 12.55 13.19 -8.78
CA PHE A 187 11.21 12.78 -8.38
C PHE A 187 10.41 12.28 -9.58
N GLU A 188 10.49 12.99 -10.72
CA GLU A 188 9.82 12.58 -11.95
C GLU A 188 10.29 11.18 -12.41
N ARG A 189 11.61 10.93 -12.40
CA ARG A 189 12.17 9.61 -12.77
C ARG A 189 11.66 8.45 -11.92
N VAL A 190 11.44 8.66 -10.62
CA VAL A 190 10.88 7.60 -9.76
C VAL A 190 9.46 7.26 -10.19
N ILE A 191 8.63 8.28 -10.42
CA ILE A 191 7.23 8.06 -10.87
C ILE A 191 7.21 7.40 -12.24
N ASP A 192 8.04 7.84 -13.18
CA ASP A 192 8.12 7.24 -14.51
C ASP A 192 8.58 5.78 -14.45
N LYS A 193 9.57 5.47 -13.61
CA LYS A 193 10.02 4.09 -13.38
C LYS A 193 8.89 3.22 -12.81
N ILE A 194 8.10 3.73 -11.87
CA ILE A 194 6.93 3.02 -11.34
C ILE A 194 5.91 2.73 -12.45
N LYS A 195 5.60 3.73 -13.29
CA LYS A 195 4.63 3.58 -14.38
C LYS A 195 5.07 2.58 -15.45
N VAL A 196 6.38 2.47 -15.71
CA VAL A 196 6.93 1.56 -16.71
C VAL A 196 7.10 0.14 -16.17
N GLN A 197 7.60 -0.01 -14.94
CA GLN A 197 8.05 -1.31 -14.42
C GLN A 197 7.12 -1.94 -13.37
N TYR A 198 6.26 -1.15 -12.73
CA TYR A 198 5.51 -1.55 -11.54
C TYR A 198 4.03 -1.14 -11.60
N TRP A 199 3.43 -1.01 -12.80
CA TRP A 199 2.02 -0.62 -12.96
C TRP A 199 1.06 -1.80 -13.11
#